data_AF-A0A3N4T105-F1
#
_entry.id   AF-A0A3N4T105-F1
#
_cell.length_a   1.000
_cell.length_b   1.000
_cell.length_c   1.000
_cell.angle_alpha   90.00
_cell.angle_beta   90.00
_cell.angle_gamma   90.00
#
_symmetry.space_group_name_H-M   'P 1'
#
loop_
_entity.id
_entity.type
_entity.pdbx_description
1 polymer ?
#
loop_
_entity_poly.entity_id
_entity_poly.type
_entity_poly.pdbx_seq_one_letter_code
_entity_poly.pdbx_strand_id
1 'polypeptide(L)'
;MILSIHTPFAERVVAKHDALLLNEGPEEQTARVVAALERIGAVTTFGPTRAGRVVDLAGFGEAPIVYITKDDDYLLLSDVAEALGWPLHKAHAWAQQQHSWAIEDQRNHDEERGDGRLGWECLLGYIDLRLDLSEDDPEAKPDANGQKWSHSGDWLVSQDRLPALLCSSPWGKEFLDNVGDHMGLMFQKVFGDKLKNSPTVHADGTPTGHSAWDMFSSDLTEEEALRKARRGPALDEADGTG
;
A
#
# COMPACT_ATOMS: atom_id res chain seq x y z
N MET A 1 10.86 -26.01 -22.79
CA MET A 1 10.75 -24.87 -21.86
C MET A 1 9.80 -25.29 -20.76
N ILE A 2 10.23 -25.27 -19.49
CA ILE A 2 9.29 -25.39 -18.37
C ILE A 2 8.73 -23.99 -18.19
N LEU A 3 7.43 -23.80 -18.42
CA LEU A 3 6.75 -22.54 -18.17
C LEU A 3 6.79 -22.26 -16.67
N SER A 4 7.21 -21.05 -16.31
CA SER A 4 7.25 -20.60 -14.92
C SER A 4 5.84 -20.63 -14.32
N ILE A 5 5.73 -20.93 -13.02
CA ILE A 5 4.44 -20.86 -12.31
C ILE A 5 3.87 -19.43 -12.30
N HIS A 6 4.73 -18.44 -12.56
CA HIS A 6 4.40 -17.02 -12.58
C HIS A 6 3.83 -16.55 -13.93
N THR A 7 4.09 -17.28 -15.03
CA THR A 7 3.71 -16.86 -16.39
C THR A 7 2.22 -16.55 -16.53
N PRO A 8 1.27 -17.40 -16.09
CA PRO A 8 -0.15 -17.10 -16.25
C PRO A 8 -0.61 -15.85 -15.49
N PHE A 9 0.06 -15.52 -14.38
CA PHE A 9 -0.25 -14.27 -13.68
C PHE A 9 0.34 -13.07 -14.40
N ALA A 10 1.61 -13.15 -14.83
CA ALA A 10 2.28 -12.08 -15.54
C ALA A 10 1.51 -11.68 -16.81
N GLU A 11 1.06 -12.66 -17.60
CA GLU A 11 0.23 -12.43 -18.78
C GLU A 11 -1.07 -11.68 -18.43
N ARG A 12 -1.73 -12.02 -17.32
CA ARG A 12 -2.95 -11.33 -16.88
C ARG A 12 -2.69 -9.89 -16.46
N VAL A 13 -1.60 -9.63 -15.73
CA VAL A 13 -1.26 -8.26 -15.32
C VAL A 13 -0.91 -7.41 -16.54
N VAL A 14 -0.12 -7.93 -17.48
CA VAL A 14 0.21 -7.22 -18.71
C VAL A 14 -1.04 -6.97 -19.54
N ALA A 15 -1.91 -7.97 -19.71
CA ALA A 15 -3.16 -7.81 -20.45
C ALA A 15 -4.11 -6.78 -19.81
N LYS A 16 -4.12 -6.63 -18.48
CA LYS A 16 -4.88 -5.57 -17.79
C LYS A 16 -4.43 -4.18 -18.24
N HIS A 17 -3.15 -4.01 -18.55
CA HIS A 17 -2.54 -2.73 -18.91
C HIS A 17 -2.19 -2.61 -20.40
N ASP A 18 -2.78 -3.44 -21.27
CA ASP A 18 -2.43 -3.52 -22.70
C ASP A 18 -2.45 -2.16 -23.42
N ALA A 19 -3.43 -1.32 -23.07
CA ALA A 19 -3.59 0.02 -23.65
C ALA A 19 -2.55 1.05 -23.16
N LEU A 20 -1.81 0.73 -22.10
CA LEU A 20 -0.89 1.65 -21.42
C LEU A 20 0.59 1.23 -21.56
N LEU A 21 0.87 0.10 -22.22
CA LEU A 21 2.25 -0.40 -22.36
C LEU A 21 3.15 0.62 -23.05
N LEU A 22 4.29 0.91 -22.44
CA LEU A 22 5.31 1.80 -22.95
C LEU A 22 6.57 1.02 -23.35
N ASN A 23 7.26 1.49 -24.40
CA ASN A 23 8.55 1.02 -24.93
C ASN A 23 8.58 -0.41 -25.51
N GLU A 24 7.83 -1.34 -24.95
CA GLU A 24 7.89 -2.78 -25.25
C GLU A 24 6.50 -3.41 -25.36
N GLY A 25 6.42 -4.51 -26.11
CA GLY A 25 5.19 -5.27 -26.30
C GLY A 25 4.85 -6.17 -25.11
N PRO A 26 3.67 -6.83 -25.16
CA PRO A 26 3.19 -7.66 -24.06
C PRO A 26 4.10 -8.86 -23.77
N GLU A 27 4.80 -9.41 -24.77
CA GLU A 27 5.70 -10.56 -24.58
C GLU A 27 6.92 -10.19 -23.72
N GLU A 28 7.60 -9.09 -24.05
CA GLU A 28 8.77 -8.61 -23.31
C GLU A 28 8.40 -8.14 -21.90
N GLN A 29 7.30 -7.40 -21.76
CA GLN A 29 6.81 -6.97 -20.44
C GLN A 29 6.41 -8.18 -19.58
N THR A 30 5.77 -9.20 -20.16
CA THR A 30 5.45 -10.45 -19.45
C THR A 30 6.73 -11.14 -18.95
N ALA A 31 7.77 -11.21 -19.78
CA ALA A 31 9.04 -11.80 -19.39
C ALA A 31 9.70 -11.03 -18.22
N ARG A 32 9.62 -9.69 -18.20
CA ARG A 32 10.11 -8.85 -17.09
C ARG A 32 9.35 -9.11 -15.79
N VAL A 33 8.03 -9.19 -15.86
CA VAL A 33 7.18 -9.51 -14.69
C VAL A 33 7.52 -10.89 -14.15
N VAL A 34 7.65 -11.90 -15.02
CA VAL A 34 8.07 -13.25 -14.61
C VAL A 34 9.43 -13.20 -13.92
N ALA A 35 10.42 -12.53 -14.52
CA ALA A 35 11.75 -12.41 -13.91
C ALA A 35 11.71 -11.68 -12.57
N ALA A 36 10.86 -10.66 -12.41
CA ALA A 36 10.68 -9.97 -11.13
C ALA A 36 10.14 -10.91 -10.05
N LEU A 37 9.12 -11.71 -10.37
CA LEU A 37 8.49 -12.66 -9.46
C LEU A 37 9.44 -13.83 -9.13
N GLU A 38 10.21 -14.33 -10.09
CA GLU A 38 11.19 -15.40 -9.88
C GLU A 38 12.34 -14.97 -8.95
N ARG A 39 12.78 -13.70 -9.02
CA ARG A 39 13.76 -13.17 -8.06
C ARG A 39 13.26 -13.25 -6.63
N ILE A 40 11.98 -12.96 -6.40
CA ILE A 40 11.37 -13.09 -5.06
C ILE A 40 11.18 -14.57 -4.69
N GLY A 41 10.76 -15.41 -5.64
CA GLY A 41 10.62 -16.85 -5.46
C GLY A 41 11.94 -17.58 -5.11
N ALA A 42 13.08 -17.00 -5.46
CA ALA A 42 14.40 -17.51 -5.06
C ALA A 42 14.73 -17.25 -3.58
N VAL A 43 14.06 -16.30 -2.95
CA VAL A 43 14.32 -15.86 -1.56
C VAL A 43 13.29 -16.43 -0.60
N THR A 44 12.02 -16.48 -0.99
CA THR A 44 10.93 -16.98 -0.15
C THR A 44 9.95 -17.82 -0.96
N THR A 45 9.21 -18.70 -0.27
CA THR A 45 8.12 -19.44 -0.92
C THR A 45 7.03 -18.45 -1.30
N PHE A 46 6.88 -18.24 -2.61
CA PHE A 46 6.07 -17.17 -3.17
C PHE A 46 5.32 -17.70 -4.38
N GLY A 47 4.00 -17.48 -4.42
CA GLY A 47 3.20 -18.00 -5.51
C GLY A 47 1.83 -17.36 -5.62
N PRO A 48 1.16 -17.53 -6.78
CA PRO A 48 -0.16 -16.98 -7.00
C PRO A 48 -1.16 -17.60 -6.02
N THR A 49 -2.11 -16.79 -5.54
CA THR A 49 -3.22 -17.32 -4.75
C THR A 49 -4.05 -18.30 -5.61
N ARG A 50 -4.61 -19.32 -4.95
CA ARG A 50 -5.57 -20.25 -5.59
C ARG A 50 -7.02 -19.93 -5.25
N ALA A 51 -7.26 -19.13 -4.22
CA ALA A 51 -8.59 -18.77 -3.73
C ALA A 51 -8.85 -17.30 -4.02
N GLY A 52 -10.06 -16.97 -4.49
CA GLY A 52 -10.54 -15.59 -4.70
C GLY A 52 -10.80 -14.85 -3.40
N ARG A 53 -9.78 -14.76 -2.54
CA ARG A 53 -9.82 -13.98 -1.31
C ARG A 53 -9.70 -12.50 -1.66
N VAL A 54 -10.53 -11.69 -1.01
CA VAL A 54 -10.50 -10.24 -1.10
C VAL A 54 -10.16 -9.65 0.27
N VAL A 55 -9.56 -8.47 0.27
CA VAL A 55 -9.30 -7.67 1.46
C VAL A 55 -10.19 -6.44 1.39
N ASP A 56 -10.90 -6.18 2.48
CA ASP A 56 -11.61 -4.92 2.71
C ASP A 56 -10.60 -3.80 2.96
N LEU A 57 -10.65 -2.75 2.14
CA LEU A 57 -9.80 -1.57 2.24
C LEU A 57 -10.39 -0.58 3.26
N ALA A 58 -10.75 -1.08 4.45
CA ALA A 58 -11.40 -0.32 5.53
C ALA A 58 -12.70 0.39 5.10
N GLY A 59 -13.50 -0.27 4.26
CA GLY A 59 -14.75 0.24 3.70
C GLY A 59 -14.59 1.14 2.48
N PHE A 60 -13.36 1.48 2.06
CA PHE A 60 -13.12 2.30 0.86
C PHE A 60 -13.16 1.50 -0.44
N GLY A 61 -13.35 0.19 -0.36
CA GLY A 61 -13.38 -0.73 -1.50
C GLY A 61 -12.83 -2.08 -1.11
N GLU A 62 -12.68 -2.96 -2.11
CA GLU A 62 -12.09 -4.27 -1.92
C GLU A 62 -11.04 -4.52 -3.00
N ALA A 63 -9.98 -5.25 -2.65
CA ALA A 63 -8.97 -5.67 -3.61
C ALA A 63 -8.65 -7.16 -3.44
N PRO A 64 -8.44 -7.91 -4.53
CA PRO A 64 -8.09 -9.32 -4.46
C PRO A 64 -6.67 -9.50 -3.94
N ILE A 65 -6.47 -10.54 -3.13
CA ILE A 65 -5.14 -11.09 -2.88
C ILE A 65 -4.75 -11.84 -4.15
N VAL A 66 -3.59 -11.54 -4.73
CA VAL A 66 -3.12 -12.15 -5.98
C VAL A 66 -1.92 -13.06 -5.78
N TYR A 67 -1.12 -12.79 -4.74
CA TYR A 67 0.06 -13.57 -4.37
C TYR A 67 0.10 -13.82 -2.87
N ILE A 68 0.76 -14.90 -2.48
CA ILE A 68 0.93 -15.27 -1.08
C ILE A 68 2.36 -15.76 -0.84
N THR A 69 2.85 -15.49 0.36
CA THR A 69 3.98 -16.19 0.96
C THR A 69 3.51 -16.99 2.17
N LYS A 70 4.44 -17.56 2.94
CA LYS A 70 4.12 -18.18 4.23
C LYS A 70 3.63 -17.13 5.24
N ASP A 71 4.21 -15.95 5.19
CA ASP A 71 4.08 -14.95 6.26
C ASP A 71 3.18 -13.78 5.85
N ASP A 72 2.82 -13.68 4.56
CA ASP A 72 2.14 -12.49 4.03
C ASP A 72 1.27 -12.75 2.80
N ASP A 73 0.27 -11.87 2.62
CA ASP A 73 -0.66 -11.83 1.50
C ASP A 73 -0.40 -10.56 0.66
N TYR A 74 -0.43 -10.67 -0.66
CA TYR A 74 -0.05 -9.59 -1.57
C TYR A 74 -1.20 -9.20 -2.50
N LEU A 75 -1.37 -7.90 -2.67
CA LEU A 75 -2.35 -7.29 -3.56
C LEU A 75 -1.63 -6.60 -4.73
N LEU A 76 -2.32 -6.47 -5.86
CA LEU A 76 -1.85 -5.67 -6.98
C LEU A 76 -2.14 -4.19 -6.71
N LEU A 77 -1.13 -3.32 -6.86
CA LEU A 77 -1.29 -1.89 -6.59
C LEU A 77 -2.34 -1.26 -7.50
N SER A 78 -2.39 -1.66 -8.77
CA SER A 78 -3.43 -1.17 -9.68
C SER A 78 -4.86 -1.54 -9.26
N ASP A 79 -5.09 -2.73 -8.69
CA ASP A 79 -6.41 -3.11 -8.17
C ASP A 79 -6.79 -2.26 -6.94
N VAL A 80 -5.83 -2.02 -6.04
CA VAL A 80 -6.04 -1.15 -4.87
C VAL A 80 -6.29 0.29 -5.30
N ALA A 81 -5.50 0.79 -6.25
CA ALA A 81 -5.62 2.15 -6.78
C ALA A 81 -6.96 2.38 -7.47
N GLU A 82 -7.41 1.42 -8.28
CA GLU A 82 -8.73 1.42 -8.92
C GLU A 82 -9.86 1.47 -7.88
N ALA A 83 -9.82 0.62 -6.86
CA ALA A 83 -10.83 0.59 -5.79
C ALA A 83 -10.90 1.92 -5.02
N LEU A 84 -9.76 2.59 -4.82
CA LEU A 84 -9.68 3.87 -4.12
C LEU A 84 -9.95 5.09 -5.02
N GLY A 85 -10.10 4.91 -6.33
CA GLY A 85 -10.16 6.03 -7.28
C GLY A 85 -8.86 6.84 -7.34
N TRP A 86 -7.73 6.20 -7.06
CA TRP A 86 -6.41 6.83 -7.05
C TRP A 86 -5.70 6.59 -8.40
N PRO A 87 -5.30 7.64 -9.15
CA PRO A 87 -4.57 7.43 -10.41
C PRO A 87 -3.29 6.60 -10.21
N LEU A 88 -3.07 5.61 -11.09
CA LEU A 88 -2.02 4.62 -10.89
C LEU A 88 -0.62 5.25 -10.91
N HIS A 89 -0.35 6.25 -11.73
CA HIS A 89 0.92 7.00 -11.68
C HIS A 89 1.22 7.63 -10.31
N LYS A 90 0.19 8.09 -9.57
CA LYS A 90 0.36 8.62 -8.21
C LYS A 90 0.60 7.50 -7.19
N ALA A 91 -0.15 6.41 -7.30
CA ALA A 91 0.04 5.22 -6.46
C ALA A 91 1.44 4.60 -6.69
N HIS A 92 1.88 4.52 -7.95
CA HIS A 92 3.20 4.08 -8.37
C HIS A 92 4.31 4.94 -7.75
N ALA A 93 4.19 6.27 -7.83
CA ALA A 93 5.16 7.19 -7.24
C ALA A 93 5.28 6.98 -5.73
N TRP A 94 4.15 6.75 -5.04
CA TRP A 94 4.16 6.38 -3.62
C TRP A 94 4.89 5.05 -3.38
N ALA A 95 4.57 3.98 -4.13
CA ALA A 95 5.20 2.68 -3.96
C ALA A 95 6.72 2.73 -4.23
N GLN A 96 7.14 3.49 -5.24
CA GLN A 96 8.55 3.73 -5.54
C GLN A 96 9.26 4.46 -4.39
N GLN A 97 8.61 5.45 -3.78
CA GLN A 97 9.14 6.14 -2.60
C GLN A 97 9.30 5.17 -1.41
N GLN A 98 8.27 4.36 -1.12
CA GLN A 98 8.34 3.37 -0.03
C GLN A 98 9.42 2.32 -0.28
N HIS A 99 9.54 1.83 -1.52
CA HIS A 99 10.59 0.88 -1.89
C HIS A 99 11.99 1.48 -1.74
N SER A 100 12.15 2.77 -2.03
CA SER A 100 13.44 3.46 -1.83
C SER A 100 13.85 3.52 -0.36
N TRP A 101 12.90 3.76 0.56
CA TRP A 101 13.15 3.67 2.00
C TRP A 101 13.45 2.24 2.44
N ALA A 102 12.73 1.25 1.90
CA ALA A 102 12.98 -0.16 2.19
C ALA A 102 14.39 -0.61 1.76
N ILE A 103 14.94 -0.05 0.68
CA ILE A 103 16.34 -0.29 0.26
C ILE A 103 17.32 0.28 1.29
N GLU A 104 17.06 1.49 1.80
CA GLU A 104 17.89 2.10 2.84
C GLU A 104 17.85 1.29 4.15
N ASP A 105 16.65 0.87 4.56
CA ASP A 105 16.46 0.02 5.75
C ASP A 105 17.14 -1.35 5.58
N GLN A 106 17.02 -1.98 4.41
CA GLN A 106 17.69 -3.25 4.14
C GLN A 106 19.21 -3.10 4.24
N ARG A 107 19.75 -2.01 3.71
CA ARG A 107 21.18 -1.73 3.78
C ARG A 107 21.63 -1.57 5.23
N ASN A 108 20.91 -0.79 6.04
CA ASN A 108 21.22 -0.63 7.46
C ASN A 108 21.17 -1.99 8.19
N HIS A 109 20.15 -2.80 7.89
CA HIS A 109 20.00 -4.14 8.47
C HIS A 109 21.16 -5.08 8.09
N ASP A 110 21.60 -5.07 6.84
CA ASP A 110 22.73 -5.86 6.36
C ASP A 110 24.06 -5.40 6.99
N GLU A 111 24.25 -4.09 7.16
CA GLU A 111 25.41 -3.50 7.84
C GLU A 111 25.44 -3.90 9.33
N GLU A 112 24.30 -3.87 10.02
CA GLU A 112 24.17 -4.31 11.42
C GLU A 112 24.42 -5.81 11.60
N ARG A 113 23.96 -6.65 10.66
CA ARG A 113 24.22 -8.10 10.68
C ARG A 113 25.70 -8.41 10.50
N GLY A 114 26.41 -7.65 9.68
CA GLY A 114 27.87 -7.71 9.54
C GLY A 114 28.43 -9.00 8.93
N ASP A 115 27.60 -9.80 8.25
CA ASP A 115 28.00 -11.09 7.66
C ASP A 115 28.38 -11.01 6.17
N GLY A 116 28.34 -9.81 5.58
CA GLY A 116 28.71 -9.54 4.19
C GLY A 116 27.72 -10.07 3.15
N ARG A 117 26.51 -10.51 3.57
CA ARG A 117 25.44 -10.96 2.67
C ARG A 117 24.41 -9.86 2.47
N LEU A 118 23.81 -9.83 1.29
CA LEU A 118 22.66 -8.96 0.99
C LEU A 118 21.36 -9.68 1.35
N GLY A 119 20.52 -9.03 2.13
CA GLY A 119 19.22 -9.52 2.53
C GLY A 119 18.07 -8.96 1.69
N TRP A 120 16.85 -9.33 2.07
CA TRP A 120 15.59 -8.96 1.41
C TRP A 120 14.45 -8.68 2.39
N GLU A 121 14.71 -8.85 3.68
CA GLU A 121 13.74 -8.80 4.78
C GLU A 121 12.89 -7.52 4.75
N CYS A 122 13.49 -6.36 4.44
CA CYS A 122 12.80 -5.08 4.33
C CYS A 122 12.14 -4.85 2.96
N LEU A 123 12.61 -5.54 1.92
CA LEU A 123 12.17 -5.34 0.53
C LEU A 123 10.88 -6.09 0.19
N LEU A 124 10.52 -7.11 0.97
CA LEU A 124 9.34 -7.95 0.70
C LEU A 124 8.00 -7.24 0.86
N GLY A 125 7.95 -6.02 1.42
CA GLY A 125 6.69 -5.25 1.52
C GLY A 125 6.23 -4.64 0.19
N TYR A 126 7.16 -4.42 -0.75
CA TYR A 126 6.91 -3.73 -2.03
C TYR A 126 7.72 -4.38 -3.15
N ILE A 127 7.05 -5.17 -3.99
CA ILE A 127 7.69 -5.88 -5.10
C ILE A 127 7.36 -5.18 -6.41
N ASP A 128 8.36 -4.54 -6.99
CA ASP A 128 8.30 -3.94 -8.33
C ASP A 128 8.12 -5.03 -9.41
N LEU A 129 7.02 -5.00 -10.14
CA LEU A 129 6.76 -5.93 -11.25
C LEU A 129 7.49 -5.57 -12.53
N ARG A 130 8.21 -4.43 -12.55
CA ARG A 130 9.02 -3.96 -13.69
C ARG A 130 8.21 -3.71 -14.95
N LEU A 131 6.94 -3.36 -14.78
CA LEU A 131 6.10 -2.86 -15.86
C LEU A 131 6.45 -1.41 -16.17
N ASP A 132 6.43 -1.10 -17.45
CA ASP A 132 6.69 0.23 -17.99
C ASP A 132 5.41 0.70 -18.67
N LEU A 133 4.68 1.58 -18.00
CA LEU A 133 3.35 2.05 -18.39
C LEU A 133 3.37 3.57 -18.59
N SER A 134 2.49 4.06 -19.46
CA SER A 134 2.27 5.49 -19.69
C SER A 134 0.80 5.82 -19.48
N GLU A 135 0.51 6.69 -18.52
CA GLU A 135 -0.84 7.18 -18.23
C GLU A 135 -0.97 8.67 -18.52
N ASP A 136 -2.15 9.07 -18.97
CA ASP A 136 -2.50 10.48 -19.06
C ASP A 136 -2.46 11.13 -17.66
N ASP A 137 -1.73 12.23 -17.56
CA ASP A 137 -1.60 12.99 -16.32
C ASP A 137 -1.76 14.48 -16.62
N PRO A 138 -2.90 15.10 -16.28
CA PRO A 138 -3.15 16.52 -16.55
C PRO A 138 -2.18 17.45 -15.79
N GLU A 139 -1.60 16.98 -14.68
CA GLU A 139 -0.65 17.71 -13.84
C GLU A 139 0.80 17.57 -14.34
N ALA A 140 1.08 16.61 -15.23
CA ALA A 140 2.40 16.41 -15.79
C ALA A 140 2.85 17.59 -16.68
N LYS A 141 4.17 17.76 -16.77
CA LYS A 141 4.78 18.66 -17.76
C LYS A 141 4.54 18.08 -19.15
N PRO A 142 4.17 18.92 -20.13
CA PRO A 142 4.03 18.44 -21.50
C PRO A 142 5.38 17.96 -22.04
N ASP A 143 5.36 16.86 -22.77
CA ASP A 143 6.50 16.36 -23.53
C ASP A 143 6.76 17.22 -24.78
N ALA A 144 7.72 16.80 -25.62
CA ALA A 144 8.08 17.52 -26.84
C ALA A 144 6.92 17.68 -27.84
N ASN A 145 5.89 16.84 -27.75
CA ASN A 145 4.70 16.85 -28.61
C ASN A 145 3.49 17.50 -27.92
N GLY A 146 3.65 18.06 -26.72
CA GLY A 146 2.57 18.68 -25.96
C GLY A 146 1.69 17.69 -25.21
N GLN A 147 2.00 16.39 -25.26
CA GLN A 147 1.25 15.38 -24.52
C GLN A 147 1.66 15.43 -23.05
N LYS A 148 0.68 15.27 -22.16
CA LYS A 148 0.93 15.25 -20.73
C LYS A 148 0.64 13.85 -20.22
N TRP A 149 1.72 13.12 -19.98
CA TRP A 149 1.66 11.77 -19.48
C TRP A 149 2.68 11.61 -18.35
N SER A 150 2.41 10.63 -17.49
CA SER A 150 3.30 10.22 -16.42
C SER A 150 3.63 8.74 -16.59
N HIS A 151 4.90 8.42 -16.31
CA HIS A 151 5.32 7.03 -16.22
C HIS A 151 4.66 6.38 -15.01
N SER A 152 4.16 5.17 -15.19
CA SER A 152 3.68 4.33 -14.10
C SER A 152 4.15 2.89 -14.28
N GLY A 153 3.85 2.08 -13.29
CA GLY A 153 4.20 0.67 -13.24
C GLY A 153 3.43 0.03 -12.09
N ASP A 154 3.24 -1.27 -12.16
CA ASP A 154 2.47 -2.00 -11.17
C ASP A 154 3.37 -2.71 -10.15
N TRP A 155 2.83 -2.93 -8.96
CA TRP A 155 3.56 -3.46 -7.82
C TRP A 155 2.73 -4.52 -7.13
N LEU A 156 3.39 -5.48 -6.51
CA LEU A 156 2.75 -6.23 -5.42
C LEU A 156 3.05 -5.53 -4.11
N VAL A 157 1.99 -5.21 -3.38
CA VAL A 157 2.05 -4.58 -2.07
C VAL A 157 1.56 -5.58 -1.05
N SER A 158 2.36 -5.79 0.00
CA SER A 158 1.93 -6.61 1.12
C SER A 158 0.69 -6.01 1.80
N GLN A 159 -0.18 -6.89 2.29
CA GLN A 159 -1.34 -6.51 3.08
C GLN A 159 -0.95 -5.71 4.33
N ASP A 160 0.23 -5.95 4.93
CA ASP A 160 0.71 -5.23 6.11
C ASP A 160 0.99 -3.74 5.83
N ARG A 161 1.18 -3.37 4.55
CA ARG A 161 1.41 -1.99 4.09
C ARG A 161 0.13 -1.22 3.79
N LEU A 162 -1.04 -1.87 3.79
CA LEU A 162 -2.31 -1.22 3.48
C LEU A 162 -2.61 -0.01 4.37
N PRO A 163 -2.34 0.00 5.70
CA PRO A 163 -2.56 1.19 6.51
C PRO A 163 -1.73 2.40 6.03
N ALA A 164 -0.46 2.20 5.68
CA ALA A 164 0.40 3.27 5.18
C ALA A 164 -0.06 3.77 3.79
N LEU A 165 -0.51 2.84 2.93
CA LEU A 165 -1.10 3.14 1.63
C LEU A 165 -2.36 3.99 1.80
N LEU A 166 -3.32 3.55 2.63
CA LEU A 166 -4.58 4.25 2.89
C LEU A 166 -4.34 5.65 3.43
N CYS A 167 -3.42 5.83 4.38
CA CYS A 167 -3.01 7.15 4.89
C CYS A 167 -2.48 8.09 3.80
N SER A 168 -1.88 7.54 2.74
CA SER A 168 -1.27 8.32 1.64
C SER A 168 -2.20 8.47 0.44
N SER A 169 -3.30 7.72 0.41
CA SER A 169 -4.30 7.74 -0.65
C SER A 169 -5.14 9.02 -0.63
N PRO A 170 -5.99 9.27 -1.66
CA PRO A 170 -6.94 10.38 -1.65
C PRO A 170 -7.87 10.39 -0.42
N TRP A 171 -8.10 9.23 0.18
CA TRP A 171 -8.94 9.05 1.37
C TRP A 171 -8.17 9.16 2.69
N GLY A 172 -6.86 9.44 2.67
CA GLY A 172 -6.01 9.35 3.86
C GLY A 172 -6.47 10.15 5.06
N LYS A 173 -7.00 11.36 4.85
CA LYS A 173 -7.60 12.17 5.91
C LYS A 173 -8.78 11.46 6.55
N GLU A 174 -9.72 10.98 5.74
CA GLU A 174 -10.92 10.33 6.23
C GLU A 174 -10.61 8.95 6.87
N PHE A 175 -9.68 8.20 6.28
CA PHE A 175 -9.19 6.96 6.86
C PHE A 175 -8.68 7.19 8.29
N LEU A 176 -7.82 8.20 8.49
CA LEU A 176 -7.30 8.58 9.81
C LEU A 176 -8.44 9.00 10.77
N ASP A 177 -9.39 9.80 10.30
CA ASP A 177 -10.55 10.23 11.09
C ASP A 177 -11.43 9.02 11.50
N ASN A 178 -11.56 8.01 10.63
CA ASN A 178 -12.32 6.79 10.89
C ASN A 178 -11.61 5.87 11.89
N VAL A 179 -10.30 5.66 11.76
CA VAL A 179 -9.56 4.73 12.62
C VAL A 179 -9.10 5.33 13.94
N GLY A 180 -9.04 6.65 14.06
CA GLY A 180 -8.47 7.36 15.22
C GLY A 180 -9.05 6.91 16.57
N ASP A 181 -10.38 6.77 16.67
CA ASP A 181 -11.05 6.32 17.89
C ASP A 181 -10.66 4.88 18.26
N HIS A 182 -10.64 3.98 17.28
CA HIS A 182 -10.32 2.57 17.51
C HIS A 182 -8.85 2.42 17.92
N MET A 183 -7.94 3.15 17.25
CA MET A 183 -6.53 3.20 17.61
C MET A 183 -6.33 3.74 19.03
N GLY A 184 -7.03 4.82 19.40
CA GLY A 184 -6.98 5.39 20.75
C GLY A 184 -7.38 4.38 21.82
N LEU A 185 -8.51 3.71 21.64
CA LEU A 185 -8.97 2.65 22.55
C LEU A 185 -7.97 1.49 22.66
N MET A 186 -7.37 1.08 21.53
CA MET A 186 -6.33 0.04 21.51
C MET A 186 -5.06 0.47 22.26
N PHE A 187 -4.60 1.71 22.08
CA PHE A 187 -3.47 2.26 22.83
C PHE A 187 -3.75 2.30 24.33
N GLN A 188 -4.95 2.72 24.74
CA GLN A 188 -5.35 2.68 26.15
C GLN A 188 -5.36 1.27 26.72
N LYS A 189 -5.84 0.28 25.95
CA LYS A 189 -5.87 -1.13 26.35
C LYS A 189 -4.47 -1.73 26.51
N VAL A 190 -3.53 -1.38 25.63
CA VAL A 190 -2.16 -1.92 25.62
C VAL A 190 -1.27 -1.25 26.67
N PHE A 191 -1.34 0.09 26.78
CA PHE A 191 -0.42 0.87 27.62
C PHE A 191 -1.03 1.29 28.96
N GLY A 192 -2.35 1.31 29.09
CA GLY A 192 -3.08 1.54 30.34
C GLY A 192 -2.61 2.79 31.08
N ASP A 193 -2.33 2.63 32.38
CA ASP A 193 -1.90 3.71 33.27
C ASP A 193 -0.55 4.35 32.88
N LYS A 194 0.24 3.73 31.99
CA LYS A 194 1.46 4.38 31.48
C LYS A 194 1.15 5.66 30.71
N LEU A 195 0.02 5.70 30.01
CA LEU A 195 -0.39 6.89 29.24
C LEU A 195 -0.82 8.04 30.15
N LYS A 196 -1.41 7.74 31.32
CA LYS A 196 -1.80 8.76 32.31
C LYS A 196 -0.58 9.50 32.89
N ASN A 197 0.54 8.78 32.98
CA ASN A 197 1.80 9.31 33.49
C ASN A 197 2.70 9.89 32.38
N SER A 198 2.24 9.90 31.13
CA SER A 198 3.00 10.42 29.99
C SER A 198 2.46 11.81 29.63
N PRO A 199 3.13 12.91 30.02
CA PRO A 199 2.67 14.26 29.73
C PRO A 199 2.76 14.54 28.23
N THR A 200 1.77 15.25 27.68
CA THR A 200 1.84 15.74 26.30
C THR A 200 2.48 17.12 26.30
N VAL A 201 3.27 17.39 25.28
CA VAL A 201 4.05 18.64 25.13
C VAL A 201 3.74 19.27 23.79
N HIS A 202 3.69 20.60 23.77
CA HIS A 202 3.65 21.39 22.55
C HIS A 202 4.96 21.24 21.76
N ALA A 203 4.96 21.68 20.50
CA ALA A 203 6.14 21.63 19.64
C ALA A 203 7.34 22.43 20.20
N ASP A 204 7.09 23.42 21.05
CA ASP A 204 8.10 24.22 21.74
C ASP A 204 8.62 23.57 23.05
N GLY A 205 8.12 22.36 23.38
CA GLY A 205 8.50 21.59 24.57
C GLY A 205 7.73 21.97 25.83
N THR A 206 6.78 22.91 25.77
CA THR A 206 5.97 23.27 26.94
C THR A 206 4.87 22.22 27.22
N PRO A 207 4.63 21.82 28.48
CA PRO A 207 3.55 20.88 28.81
C PRO A 207 2.17 21.46 28.46
N THR A 208 1.32 20.64 27.84
CA THR A 208 -0.06 21.04 27.46
C THR A 208 -1.04 21.07 28.64
N GLY A 209 -0.65 20.49 29.79
CA GLY A 209 -1.54 20.23 30.91
C GLY A 209 -2.38 18.96 30.78
N HIS A 210 -2.25 18.23 29.67
CA HIS A 210 -2.91 16.95 29.41
C HIS A 210 -1.92 15.80 29.39
N SER A 211 -2.43 14.59 29.57
CA SER A 211 -1.66 13.35 29.42
C SER A 211 -1.92 12.71 28.06
N ALA A 212 -1.07 11.77 27.66
CA ALA A 212 -1.29 10.98 26.45
C ALA A 212 -2.60 10.19 26.54
N TRP A 213 -3.06 9.87 27.75
CA TRP A 213 -4.35 9.23 27.98
C TRP A 213 -5.51 10.05 27.42
N ASP A 214 -5.48 11.37 27.62
CA ASP A 214 -6.54 12.30 27.19
C ASP A 214 -6.54 12.50 25.65
N MET A 215 -5.41 12.27 24.99
CA MET A 215 -5.34 12.29 23.53
C MET A 215 -5.92 11.03 22.87
N PHE A 216 -5.95 9.92 23.60
CA PHE A 216 -6.42 8.62 23.10
C PHE A 216 -7.80 8.22 23.64
N SER A 217 -8.46 9.09 24.41
CA SER A 217 -9.82 8.84 24.88
C SER A 217 -10.84 9.03 23.77
N SER A 218 -11.77 8.07 23.67
CA SER A 218 -12.93 8.14 22.78
C SER A 218 -14.21 7.99 23.60
N ASP A 219 -15.26 8.71 23.21
CA ASP A 219 -16.61 8.56 23.78
C ASP A 219 -17.34 7.34 23.19
N LEU A 220 -16.76 6.67 22.19
CA LEU A 220 -17.32 5.49 21.54
C LEU A 220 -16.97 4.20 22.28
N THR A 221 -17.86 3.21 22.20
CA THR A 221 -17.53 1.83 22.57
C THR A 221 -16.52 1.21 21.58
N GLU A 222 -15.82 0.14 21.98
CA GLU A 222 -14.87 -0.59 21.10
C GLU A 222 -15.57 -1.08 19.81
N GLU A 223 -16.82 -1.52 19.91
CA GLU A 223 -17.62 -1.98 18.76
C GLU A 223 -18.02 -0.82 17.83
N GLU A 224 -18.46 0.32 18.38
CA GLU A 224 -18.79 1.50 17.60
C GLU A 224 -17.56 2.10 16.91
N ALA A 225 -16.43 2.15 17.60
CA ALA A 225 -15.16 2.61 17.05
C ALA A 225 -14.67 1.67 15.94
N LEU A 226 -14.80 0.36 16.11
CA LEU A 226 -14.46 -0.61 15.06
C LEU A 226 -15.40 -0.48 13.84
N ARG A 227 -16.69 -0.24 14.06
CA ARG A 227 -17.65 0.02 12.98
C ARG A 227 -17.31 1.32 12.23
N LYS A 228 -16.93 2.38 12.95
CA LYS A 228 -16.45 3.64 12.36
C LYS A 228 -15.20 3.42 11.51
N ALA A 229 -14.22 2.68 12.04
CA ALA A 229 -12.97 2.36 11.35
C ALA A 229 -13.16 1.60 10.02
N ARG A 230 -14.30 0.91 9.82
CA ARG A 230 -14.64 0.15 8.60
C ARG A 230 -15.71 0.83 7.74
N ARG A 231 -16.06 2.07 8.04
CA ARG A 231 -17.17 2.76 7.36
C ARG A 231 -16.87 3.08 5.89
N GLY A 232 -15.60 3.25 5.54
CA GLY A 232 -15.24 3.83 4.24
C GLY A 232 -15.59 5.31 4.14
N PRO A 233 -15.79 5.81 2.91
CA PRO A 233 -16.01 7.22 2.66
C PRO A 233 -17.39 7.67 3.16
N ALA A 234 -17.45 8.85 3.76
CA ALA A 234 -18.67 9.57 4.04
C ALA A 234 -19.21 10.01 2.68
N LEU A 235 -20.08 9.19 2.12
CA LEU A 235 -20.93 9.67 1.05
C LEU A 235 -21.81 10.75 1.68
N ASP A 236 -21.55 12.02 1.33
CA ASP A 236 -22.56 13.05 1.48
C ASP A 236 -23.83 12.47 0.88
N GLU A 237 -24.94 12.47 1.63
CA GLU A 237 -26.24 12.10 1.08
C GLU A 237 -26.47 12.98 -0.15
N ALA A 238 -26.20 12.42 -1.33
CA ALA A 238 -26.27 13.15 -2.58
C ALA A 238 -27.67 13.75 -2.68
N ASP A 239 -27.70 15.09 -2.78
CA ASP A 239 -28.83 15.95 -3.06
C ASP A 239 -30.14 15.20 -3.28
N GLY A 240 -30.96 15.17 -2.24
CA GLY A 240 -32.38 14.87 -2.32
C GLY A 240 -33.11 15.92 -3.17
N THR A 241 -32.98 15.82 -4.48
CA THR A 241 -33.90 16.35 -5.49
C THR A 241 -33.82 15.37 -6.67
N GLY A 242 -34.82 14.52 -6.95
CA GLY A 242 -36.24 14.83 -6.97
C GLY A 242 -36.56 15.50 -8.29
#